data_AF-A0A962IJ06-F1
#
_entry.id   AF-A0A962IJ06-F1
#
_cell.length_a   1.000
_cell.length_b   1.000
_cell.length_c   1.000
_cell.angle_alpha   90.00
_cell.angle_beta   90.00
_cell.angle_gamma   90.00
#
_symmetry.space_group_name_H-M   'P 1'
#
loop_
_entity.id
_entity.type
_entity.pdbx_description
1 polymer ?
#
loop_
_entity_poly.entity_id
_entity_poly.type
_entity_poly.pdbx_seq_one_letter_code
_entity_poly.pdbx_strand_id
1 'polypeptide(L)'
;GYGKRTPIEEYPQHGRGGQGVIAIQCSDRNGELVGAVQVDDSHELMLVSDQGTLVRTRAAEVSVLGRNTQGVTLIRVAKDERLIGVDRVEAVEEDEETTGEAGDDAPASADGQTESGTDAPASEGNGDAEQPEA
;
A
#
# COMPACT_ATOMS: atom_id res chain seq x y z
N GLY A 1 11.04 -3.58 7.36
CA GLY A 1 9.69 -4.10 7.60
C GLY A 1 9.37 -5.20 6.62
N TYR A 2 9.80 -6.43 6.91
CA TYR A 2 9.52 -7.62 6.09
C TYR A 2 8.60 -8.56 6.84
N GLY A 3 7.74 -9.29 6.13
CA GLY A 3 6.77 -10.20 6.72
C GLY A 3 6.00 -10.99 5.67
N LYS A 4 5.07 -11.83 6.15
CA LYS A 4 4.23 -12.72 5.35
C LYS A 4 3.09 -13.24 6.22
N ARG A 5 2.06 -13.78 5.61
CA ARG A 5 1.13 -14.71 6.27
C ARG A 5 1.52 -16.13 5.93
N THR A 6 1.18 -17.08 6.80
CA THR A 6 1.45 -18.49 6.58
C THR A 6 0.28 -19.29 7.16
N PRO A 7 -0.29 -20.28 6.44
CA PRO A 7 -1.43 -21.06 6.92
C PRO A 7 -1.11 -21.76 8.25
N ILE A 8 -2.09 -21.84 9.14
CA ILE A 8 -1.90 -22.39 10.49
C ILE A 8 -1.55 -23.89 10.43
N GLU A 9 -2.02 -24.58 9.39
CA GLU A 9 -1.77 -25.98 9.08
C GLU A 9 -0.30 -26.28 8.79
N GLU A 10 0.50 -25.29 8.37
CA GLU A 10 1.93 -25.47 8.20
C GLU A 10 2.69 -25.58 9.54
N TYR A 11 2.08 -25.20 10.67
CA TYR A 11 2.69 -25.26 11.99
C TYR A 11 2.33 -26.58 12.69
N PRO A 12 3.18 -27.64 12.60
CA PRO A 12 2.86 -28.93 13.20
C PRO A 12 2.84 -28.83 14.72
N GLN A 13 1.92 -29.58 15.33
CA GLN A 13 1.90 -29.72 16.78
C GLN A 13 3.18 -30.43 17.25
N HIS A 14 3.88 -29.82 18.20
CA HIS A 14 5.10 -30.35 18.80
C HIS A 14 5.00 -30.39 20.32
N GLY A 15 5.75 -31.30 20.94
CA GLY A 15 5.84 -31.41 22.40
C GLY A 15 6.46 -30.16 23.03
N ARG A 16 5.92 -29.74 24.18
CA ARG A 16 6.46 -28.61 24.95
C ARG A 16 7.90 -28.90 25.39
N GLY A 17 8.79 -27.92 25.25
CA GLY A 17 10.19 -27.99 25.69
C GLY A 17 11.19 -28.35 24.58
N GLY A 18 10.74 -28.60 23.35
CA GLY A 18 11.63 -28.64 22.17
C GLY A 18 12.04 -27.24 21.69
N GLN A 19 12.99 -27.17 20.75
CA GLN A 19 13.45 -25.91 20.14
C GLN A 19 12.44 -25.27 19.17
N GLY A 20 11.28 -25.90 18.96
CA GLY A 20 10.30 -25.48 17.96
C GLY A 20 10.78 -25.74 16.53
N VAL A 21 10.22 -25.00 15.58
CA VAL A 21 10.53 -25.10 14.15
C VAL A 21 10.49 -23.71 13.51
N ILE A 22 11.28 -23.50 12.44
CA ILE A 22 11.47 -22.19 11.79
C ILE A 22 10.12 -21.62 11.31
N ALA A 23 9.76 -20.41 11.75
CA ALA A 23 8.55 -19.69 11.31
C ALA A 23 8.82 -18.68 10.17
N ILE A 24 10.02 -18.09 10.17
CA ILE A 24 10.51 -17.15 9.16
C ILE A 24 12.04 -17.24 9.12
N GLN A 25 12.65 -16.94 7.97
CA GLN A 25 14.09 -16.81 7.87
C GLN A 25 14.54 -15.40 8.27
N CYS A 26 15.10 -15.27 9.48
CA CYS A 26 15.84 -14.08 9.87
C CYS A 26 17.19 -14.06 9.12
N SER A 27 17.46 -12.96 8.43
CA SER A 27 18.67 -12.72 7.63
C SER A 27 19.13 -11.29 7.86
N ASP A 28 20.35 -10.93 7.46
CA ASP A 28 20.88 -9.56 7.60
C ASP A 28 19.98 -8.50 6.93
N ARG A 29 19.26 -8.89 5.86
CA ARG A 29 18.23 -8.07 5.20
C ARG A 29 16.97 -7.92 6.05
N ASN A 30 16.53 -9.00 6.69
CA ASN A 30 15.26 -9.04 7.43
C ASN A 30 15.36 -8.42 8.82
N GLY A 31 16.49 -8.61 9.50
CA GLY A 31 16.61 -8.42 10.95
C GLY A 31 15.95 -9.55 11.74
N GLU A 32 15.71 -9.30 13.03
CA GLU A 32 15.04 -10.20 13.96
C GLU A 32 13.52 -10.19 13.79
N LEU A 33 12.84 -11.21 14.34
CA LEU A 33 11.38 -11.27 14.37
C LEU A 33 10.84 -10.28 15.43
N VAL A 34 10.12 -9.26 14.97
CA VAL A 34 9.51 -8.23 15.85
C VAL A 34 8.26 -8.75 16.57
N GLY A 35 7.45 -9.55 15.89
CA GLY A 35 6.21 -10.10 16.46
C GLY A 35 5.51 -11.05 15.49
N ALA A 36 4.54 -11.81 16.02
CA ALA A 36 3.68 -12.69 15.26
C ALA A 36 2.26 -12.61 15.83
N VAL A 37 1.27 -12.36 14.96
CA VAL A 37 -0.15 -12.24 15.32
C VAL A 37 -0.98 -13.18 14.45
N GLN A 38 -2.03 -13.77 15.02
CA GLN A 38 -2.96 -14.61 14.27
C GLN A 38 -4.03 -13.72 13.61
N VAL A 39 -4.16 -13.81 12.29
CA VAL A 39 -5.12 -13.05 11.48
C VAL A 39 -5.88 -13.97 10.54
N ASP A 40 -7.08 -13.55 10.15
CA ASP A 40 -7.76 -13.98 8.92
C ASP A 40 -7.76 -12.83 7.90
N ASP A 41 -8.53 -12.96 6.80
CA ASP A 41 -8.58 -11.95 5.73
C ASP A 41 -9.39 -10.68 6.08
N SER A 42 -10.22 -10.71 7.12
CA SER A 42 -11.02 -9.54 7.57
C SER A 42 -10.27 -8.60 8.49
N HIS A 43 -9.14 -9.03 9.04
CA HIS A 43 -8.34 -8.22 9.94
C HIS A 43 -7.44 -7.22 9.21
N GLU A 44 -6.96 -6.25 9.95
CA GLU A 44 -5.88 -5.35 9.54
C GLU A 44 -4.69 -5.45 10.47
N LEU A 45 -3.54 -5.02 9.98
CA LEU A 45 -2.29 -4.96 10.72
C LEU A 45 -1.90 -3.49 10.93
N MET A 46 -1.58 -3.15 12.17
CA MET A 46 -0.92 -1.90 12.52
C MET A 46 0.56 -2.16 12.72
N LEU A 47 1.38 -1.57 11.85
CA LEU A 47 2.85 -1.68 11.86
C LEU A 47 3.43 -0.37 12.42
N VAL A 48 4.28 -0.48 13.44
CA VAL A 48 4.82 0.68 14.18
C VAL A 48 6.35 0.69 14.12
N SER A 49 6.94 1.81 13.68
CA SER A 49 8.39 2.03 13.71
C SER A 49 8.89 2.75 14.97
N ASP A 50 10.20 2.68 15.23
CA ASP A 50 10.83 3.40 16.33
C ASP A 50 10.85 4.93 16.17
N GLN A 51 10.58 5.44 14.96
CA GLN A 51 10.43 6.87 14.67
C GLN A 51 8.97 7.35 14.73
N GLY A 52 8.03 6.49 15.13
CA GLY A 52 6.61 6.84 15.22
C GLY A 52 5.85 6.80 13.88
N THR A 53 6.41 6.14 12.86
CA THR A 53 5.67 5.83 11.62
C THR A 53 4.67 4.72 11.92
N LEU A 54 3.37 5.00 11.76
CA LEU A 54 2.30 3.99 11.81
C LEU A 54 1.83 3.69 10.38
N VAL A 55 1.74 2.40 10.04
CA VAL A 55 1.18 1.96 8.75
C VAL A 55 0.09 0.92 9.01
N ARG A 56 -1.12 1.21 8.52
CA ARG A 56 -2.25 0.28 8.48
C ARG A 56 -2.18 -0.50 7.17
N THR A 57 -2.37 -1.81 7.21
CA THR A 57 -2.38 -2.68 6.00
C THR A 57 -3.40 -3.78 6.18
N ARG A 58 -4.24 -4.03 5.18
CA ARG A 58 -5.24 -5.11 5.23
C ARG A 58 -4.53 -6.45 5.25
N ALA A 59 -4.93 -7.37 6.14
CA ALA A 59 -4.28 -8.67 6.24
C ALA A 59 -4.36 -9.43 4.90
N ALA A 60 -5.50 -9.34 4.21
CA ALA A 60 -5.72 -9.89 2.86
C ALA A 60 -4.61 -9.54 1.84
N GLU A 61 -4.04 -8.34 1.90
CA GLU A 61 -3.00 -7.87 0.98
C GLU A 61 -1.62 -8.48 1.27
N VAL A 62 -1.40 -9.01 2.48
CA VAL A 62 -0.13 -9.62 2.86
C VAL A 62 0.00 -11.01 2.26
N SER A 63 1.05 -11.19 1.45
CA SER A 63 1.33 -12.44 0.74
C SER A 63 1.38 -13.66 1.65
N VAL A 64 0.62 -14.69 1.27
CA VAL A 64 0.66 -16.01 1.91
C VAL A 64 1.85 -16.79 1.36
N LEU A 65 2.80 -17.13 2.24
CA LEU A 65 4.04 -17.82 1.90
C LEU A 65 4.41 -18.84 2.98
N GLY A 66 5.06 -19.93 2.58
CA GLY A 66 5.42 -21.01 3.50
C GLY A 66 6.40 -20.61 4.60
N ARG A 67 6.44 -21.40 5.68
CA ARG A 67 7.20 -21.10 6.91
C ARG A 67 8.71 -20.86 6.70
N ASN A 68 9.39 -21.68 5.90
CA ASN A 68 10.84 -21.55 5.71
C ASN A 68 11.20 -20.58 4.57
N THR A 69 10.71 -19.33 4.66
CA THR A 69 10.95 -18.25 3.68
C THR A 69 11.21 -16.91 4.38
N GLN A 70 11.82 -15.96 3.68
CA GLN A 70 12.10 -14.60 4.18
C GLN A 70 10.88 -13.67 4.22
N GLY A 71 9.80 -13.99 3.48
CA GLY A 71 8.66 -13.08 3.29
C GLY A 71 8.92 -11.93 2.30
N VAL A 72 7.96 -11.01 2.23
CA VAL A 72 7.92 -9.84 1.33
C VAL A 72 8.09 -8.54 2.10
N THR A 73 8.33 -7.43 1.39
CA THR A 73 8.33 -6.10 2.00
C THR A 73 6.90 -5.72 2.36
N LEU A 74 6.60 -5.48 3.64
CA LEU A 74 5.33 -4.90 4.07
C LEU A 74 5.42 -3.37 4.02
N ILE A 75 6.51 -2.83 4.60
CA ILE A 75 6.78 -1.39 4.62
C ILE A 75 8.24 -1.11 4.24
N ARG A 76 8.43 -0.03 3.50
CA ARG A 76 9.76 0.60 3.34
C ARG A 76 10.00 1.46 4.57
N VAL A 77 11.02 1.11 5.35
CA VAL A 77 11.53 1.95 6.44
C VAL A 77 12.69 2.79 5.90
N ALA A 78 12.88 3.98 6.47
CA ALA A 78 14.02 4.83 6.19
C ALA A 78 15.34 4.16 6.62
N LYS A 79 16.46 4.77 6.22
CA LYS A 79 17.77 4.39 6.75
C LYS A 79 17.77 4.69 8.27
N ASP A 80 18.27 3.74 9.05
CA ASP A 80 18.36 3.80 10.52
C ASP A 80 17.00 3.79 11.26
N GLU A 81 15.88 3.55 10.57
CA GLU A 81 14.55 3.26 11.13
C GLU A 81 14.28 1.75 11.17
N ARG A 82 13.62 1.25 12.22
CA ARG A 82 13.21 -0.16 12.33
C ARG A 82 11.77 -0.32 12.80
N LEU A 83 11.15 -1.43 12.40
CA LEU A 83 9.87 -1.86 12.96
C LEU A 83 10.07 -2.30 14.42
N ILE A 84 9.23 -1.84 15.34
CA ILE A 84 9.24 -2.22 16.76
C ILE A 84 7.95 -2.90 17.23
N GLY A 85 6.87 -2.78 16.45
CA GLY A 85 5.59 -3.40 16.77
C GLY A 85 4.83 -3.84 15.53
N VAL A 86 4.09 -4.93 15.68
CA VAL A 86 2.98 -5.33 14.83
C VAL A 86 1.84 -5.73 15.75
N ASP A 87 0.65 -5.19 15.52
CA ASP A 87 -0.56 -5.63 16.21
C ASP A 87 -1.70 -5.79 15.22
N ARG A 88 -2.73 -6.55 15.63
CA ARG A 88 -3.92 -6.82 14.85
C ARG A 88 -5.03 -5.84 15.22
N VAL A 89 -5.72 -5.32 14.23
CA VAL A 89 -6.90 -4.47 14.40
C VAL A 89 -8.08 -5.18 13.74
N GLU A 90 -9.22 -5.17 14.41
CA GLU A 90 -10.50 -5.58 13.80
C GLU A 90 -10.88 -4.54 12.75
N ALA A 91 -11.26 -4.95 11.53
CA ALA A 91 -11.71 -3.99 10.54
C ALA A 91 -13.00 -3.31 11.04
N VAL A 92 -12.97 -1.97 11.06
CA VAL A 92 -14.18 -1.16 11.20
C VAL A 92 -14.82 -1.12 9.82
N GLU A 93 -16.09 -1.48 9.72
CA GLU A 93 -16.84 -1.28 8.48
C GLU A 93 -16.83 0.22 8.15
N GLU A 94 -16.31 0.56 6.98
CA GLU A 94 -16.38 1.92 6.45
C GLU A 94 -17.83 2.14 6.03
N ASP A 95 -18.66 2.63 6.95
CA ASP A 95 -19.99 3.17 6.62
C ASP A 95 -19.81 4.13 5.44
N GLU A 96 -20.46 3.84 4.31
CA GLU A 96 -20.43 4.68 3.13
C GLU A 96 -21.08 6.03 3.46
N GLU A 97 -20.30 6.99 3.96
CA GLU A 97 -20.74 8.38 4.12
C GLU A 97 -21.15 8.87 2.73
N THR A 98 -22.47 8.90 2.54
CA THR A 98 -23.11 9.29 1.29
C THR A 98 -22.61 10.68 0.94
N THR A 99 -21.72 10.75 -0.07
CA THR A 99 -21.28 12.01 -0.65
C THR A 99 -22.48 12.58 -1.39
N GLY A 100 -23.32 13.31 -0.65
CA GLY A 100 -24.51 13.93 -1.18
C GLY A 100 -24.11 14.89 -2.30
N GLU A 101 -24.53 14.58 -3.51
CA GLU A 101 -24.34 15.44 -4.67
C GLU A 101 -24.99 16.80 -4.38
N ALA A 102 -24.14 17.79 -4.11
CA ALA A 102 -24.57 19.18 -3.96
C ALA A 102 -25.10 19.64 -5.32
N GLY A 103 -26.42 19.83 -5.38
CA GLY A 103 -27.13 20.15 -6.61
C GLY A 103 -26.67 21.45 -7.26
N ASP A 104 -26.81 21.45 -8.59
CA ASP A 104 -26.86 22.59 -9.50
C ASP A 104 -27.41 23.89 -8.87
N ASP A 105 -26.61 24.96 -8.90
CA ASP A 105 -27.11 26.33 -8.95
C ASP A 105 -26.08 27.23 -9.66
N ALA A 106 -26.27 27.39 -10.97
CA ALA A 106 -25.56 28.37 -11.77
C ALA A 106 -26.43 29.61 -11.99
N PRO A 107 -25.88 30.83 -11.77
CA PRO A 107 -26.32 31.98 -12.54
C PRO A 107 -25.19 32.62 -13.34
N ALA A 108 -25.53 33.05 -14.56
CA ALA A 108 -24.63 33.66 -15.52
C ALA A 108 -24.30 35.13 -15.22
N SER A 109 -23.15 35.61 -15.71
CA SER A 109 -22.95 36.99 -16.20
C SER A 109 -21.61 37.13 -16.91
N ALA A 110 -21.63 37.37 -18.23
CA ALA A 110 -20.49 37.86 -19.01
C ALA A 110 -21.00 38.50 -20.32
N ASP A 111 -21.43 39.75 -20.22
CA ASP A 111 -21.72 40.62 -21.37
C ASP A 111 -20.44 41.34 -21.81
N GLY A 112 -20.29 41.66 -23.10
CA GLY A 112 -19.15 42.45 -23.60
C GLY A 112 -18.40 41.89 -24.81
N GLN A 113 -19.00 42.02 -26.00
CA GLN A 113 -18.25 41.98 -27.25
C GLN A 113 -17.44 43.26 -27.44
N THR A 114 -16.23 43.16 -27.98
CA THR A 114 -15.67 44.24 -28.83
C THR A 114 -14.74 43.62 -29.88
N GLU A 115 -14.96 43.98 -31.14
CA GLU A 115 -14.33 43.37 -32.31
C GLU A 115 -13.01 44.07 -32.71
N SER A 116 -12.37 43.54 -33.77
CA SER A 116 -11.18 44.01 -34.48
C SER A 116 -9.85 43.34 -34.07
N GLY A 117 -9.14 42.61 -34.95
CA GLY A 117 -9.47 42.26 -36.34
C GLY A 117 -8.26 41.76 -37.15
N THR A 118 -8.56 41.29 -38.37
CA THR A 118 -7.66 41.17 -39.54
C THR A 118 -6.74 39.94 -39.69
N ASP A 119 -6.84 39.37 -40.90
CA ASP A 119 -5.97 38.44 -41.66
C ASP A 119 -5.63 37.00 -41.18
N ALA A 120 -6.24 36.06 -41.90
CA ALA A 120 -5.64 34.80 -42.37
C ALA A 120 -4.70 35.07 -43.59
N PRO A 121 -3.97 34.11 -44.21
CA PRO A 121 -3.95 32.64 -44.05
C PRO A 121 -2.48 32.11 -43.83
N ALA A 122 -2.07 30.84 -44.03
CA ALA A 122 -2.70 29.67 -44.66
C ALA A 122 -2.16 28.30 -44.17
N SER A 123 -3.04 27.30 -44.25
CA SER A 123 -2.86 25.91 -44.75
C SER A 123 -1.58 25.08 -44.48
N GLU A 124 -1.84 23.89 -43.90
CA GLU A 124 -1.33 22.57 -44.31
C GLU A 124 0.15 22.17 -44.01
N GLY A 125 0.30 21.06 -43.29
CA GLY A 125 1.60 20.42 -43.01
C GLY A 125 1.48 19.30 -41.97
N ASN A 126 0.96 18.14 -42.38
CA ASN A 126 0.72 16.97 -41.51
C ASN A 126 1.90 15.98 -41.52
N GLY A 127 2.11 15.25 -40.42
CA GLY A 127 3.12 14.17 -40.28
C GLY A 127 4.36 14.64 -39.49
N ASP A 128 4.64 14.23 -38.25
CA ASP A 128 4.65 12.91 -37.59
C ASP A 128 5.96 12.12 -37.73
N ALA A 129 6.32 11.45 -36.64
CA ALA A 129 7.35 10.41 -36.44
C ALA A 129 8.85 10.75 -36.41
N GLU A 130 9.47 10.19 -35.35
CA GLU A 130 10.82 9.57 -35.27
C GLU A 130 12.11 10.42 -35.11
N GLN A 131 12.49 10.58 -33.83
CA GLN A 131 13.72 10.03 -33.19
C GLN A 131 14.61 9.11 -34.08
N PRO A 132 15.96 9.09 -33.92
CA PRO A 132 16.55 8.64 -32.64
C PRO A 132 17.90 9.20 -32.15
N GLU A 133 18.12 8.93 -30.87
CA GLU A 133 19.35 8.60 -30.14
C GLU A 133 20.74 8.80 -30.78
N ALA A 134 21.60 9.54 -30.06
CA ALA A 134 23.01 9.21 -29.81
C ALA A 134 23.45 9.84 -28.46
#